data_AF-A0AA85JWU2-F1
#
_entry.id   AF-A0AA85JWU2-F1
#
_cell.length_a   1.000
_cell.length_b   1.000
_cell.length_c   1.000
_cell.angle_alpha   90.00
_cell.angle_beta   90.00
_cell.angle_gamma   90.00
#
_symmetry.space_group_name_H-M   'P 1'
#
loop_
_entity.id
_entity.type
_entity.pdbx_description
1 polymer ?
#
loop_
_entity_poly.entity_id
_entity_poly.type
_entity_poly.pdbx_seq_one_letter_code
_entity_poly.pdbx_strand_id
1 'polypeptide(L)' 'KCAPGYQKDPEDPLKCRPFCACDKCDADGNCINCPGNRAGPRCQQCKEGFYRPDKNLITTDCQPCDMCGNNLP' A
#
# COMPACT_ATOMS: atom_id res chain seq x y z
N LYS A 1 9.87 1.21 -20.49
CA LYS A 1 9.27 2.30 -19.69
C LYS A 1 7.99 1.72 -19.08
N CYS A 2 7.73 1.88 -17.79
CA CYS A 2 6.51 1.31 -17.19
C CYS A 2 5.27 2.12 -17.58
N ALA A 3 4.10 1.51 -17.53
CA ALA A 3 2.83 2.20 -17.75
C ALA A 3 2.58 3.26 -16.65
N PRO A 4 1.75 4.29 -16.89
CA PRO A 4 1.32 5.22 -15.85
C PRO A 4 0.77 4.46 -14.63
N GLY A 5 1.17 4.87 -13.41
CA GLY A 5 0.84 4.15 -12.18
C GLY A 5 1.76 2.96 -11.85
N TYR A 6 2.78 2.69 -12.66
CA TYR A 6 3.77 1.63 -12.41
C TYR A 6 5.19 2.19 -12.35
N GLN A 7 5.97 1.68 -11.40
CA GLN A 7 7.41 1.95 -11.27
C GLN A 7 8.22 0.69 -11.57
N LYS A 8 9.51 0.84 -11.87
CA LYS A 8 10.42 -0.31 -11.89
C LYS A 8 10.48 -0.93 -10.49
N ASP A 9 10.48 -2.26 -10.46
CA ASP A 9 10.68 -2.99 -9.23
C ASP A 9 12.16 -2.81 -8.77
N PRO A 10 12.39 -2.52 -7.48
CA PRO A 10 13.73 -2.30 -6.94
C PRO A 10 14.55 -3.61 -6.86
N GLU A 11 13.90 -4.77 -6.79
CA GLU A 11 14.55 -6.08 -6.78
C GLU A 11 14.74 -6.60 -8.22
N ASP A 12 13.80 -6.31 -9.11
CA ASP A 12 13.86 -6.68 -10.53
C ASP A 12 13.58 -5.47 -11.47
N PRO A 13 14.62 -4.77 -11.96
CA PRO A 13 14.44 -3.58 -12.80
C PRO A 13 13.82 -3.84 -14.18
N LEU A 14 13.64 -5.10 -14.59
CA LEU A 14 12.87 -5.49 -15.79
C LEU A 14 11.37 -5.61 -15.50
N LYS A 15 10.99 -5.79 -14.23
CA LYS A 15 9.59 -5.81 -13.78
C LYS A 15 9.08 -4.42 -13.48
N CYS A 16 7.84 -4.18 -13.88
CA CYS A 16 7.08 -3.02 -13.47
C CYS A 16 6.14 -3.44 -12.35
N ARG A 17 6.26 -2.82 -11.18
CA ARG A 17 5.33 -2.99 -10.06
C ARG A 17 4.41 -1.78 -9.96
N PRO A 18 3.15 -1.95 -9.53
CA PRO A 18 2.28 -0.82 -9.30
C PRO A 18 2.89 0.08 -8.22
N PHE A 19 2.76 1.39 -8.41
CA PHE A 19 3.23 2.42 -7.49
C PHE A 19 2.35 2.54 -6.22
N CYS A 20 1.24 1.84 -6.27
CA CYS A 20 0.05 2.05 -5.49
C CYS A 20 -0.57 0.70 -5.19
N ALA A 21 -1.17 0.58 -4.02
CA ALA A 21 -1.63 -0.69 -3.46
C ALA A 21 -3.11 -0.97 -3.73
N CYS A 22 -3.62 -0.53 -4.87
CA CYS A 22 -5.03 -0.63 -5.26
C CYS A 22 -5.14 -1.06 -6.73
N ASP A 23 -6.33 -1.50 -7.12
CA ASP A 23 -6.59 -1.96 -8.49
C ASP A 23 -6.51 -0.84 -9.54
N LYS A 24 -6.73 0.42 -9.15
CA LYS A 24 -6.72 1.58 -10.05
C LYS A 24 -6.09 2.80 -9.42
N CYS A 25 -5.08 3.34 -10.11
CA CYS A 25 -4.36 4.54 -9.74
C CYS A 25 -4.48 5.60 -10.82
N ASP A 26 -4.48 6.87 -10.42
CA ASP A 26 -4.45 8.01 -11.33
C ASP A 26 -3.06 8.19 -11.97
N ALA A 27 -2.93 9.21 -12.81
CA ALA A 27 -1.68 9.52 -13.51
C ALA A 27 -0.54 9.92 -12.54
N ASP A 28 -0.89 10.50 -11.39
CA ASP A 28 0.03 10.85 -10.30
C ASP A 28 0.40 9.64 -9.42
N GLY A 29 -0.22 8.49 -9.67
CA GLY A 29 0.00 7.24 -8.96
C GLY A 29 -0.66 7.19 -7.58
N ASN A 30 -1.69 8.01 -7.36
CA ASN A 30 -2.61 7.96 -6.24
C ASN A 30 -3.76 7.00 -6.53
N CYS A 31 -4.19 6.29 -5.49
CA CYS A 31 -5.33 5.40 -5.58
C CYS A 31 -6.63 6.17 -5.60
N ILE A 32 -7.48 5.86 -6.57
CA ILE A 32 -8.85 6.42 -6.64
C ILE A 32 -9.69 5.86 -5.49
N ASN A 33 -9.46 4.60 -5.11
CA ASN A 33 -10.08 4.00 -3.94
C ASN A 33 -9.14 2.99 -3.28
N CYS A 34 -9.11 3.00 -1.95
CA CYS A 34 -8.33 2.03 -1.17
C CYS A 34 -9.17 0.82 -0.80
N PRO A 35 -8.81 -0.40 -1.22
CA PRO A 35 -9.52 -1.59 -0.80
C PRO A 35 -9.30 -1.85 0.70
N GLY A 36 -10.38 -2.30 1.37
CA GLY A 36 -10.36 -2.77 2.75
C GLY A 36 -9.97 -1.70 3.78
N ASN A 37 -8.93 -1.99 4.56
CA ASN A 37 -8.47 -1.17 5.68
C ASN A 37 -7.20 -0.37 5.38
N ARG A 38 -6.93 -0.12 4.09
CA ARG A 38 -5.80 0.70 3.65
C ARG A 38 -6.18 2.18 3.63
N ALA A 39 -5.19 3.05 3.76
CA ALA A 39 -5.33 4.49 3.81
C ALA A 39 -4.13 5.20 3.14
N GLY A 40 -4.26 6.50 2.97
CA GLY A 40 -3.26 7.35 2.34
C GLY A 40 -3.37 7.41 0.81
N PRO A 41 -2.66 8.35 0.17
CA PRO A 41 -2.80 8.65 -1.25
C PRO A 41 -2.52 7.46 -2.16
N ARG A 42 -1.72 6.48 -1.73
CA ARG A 42 -1.40 5.27 -2.53
C ARG A 42 -1.84 3.98 -1.86
N CYS A 43 -2.74 4.08 -0.88
CA CYS A 43 -3.12 2.98 0.00
C CYS A 43 -1.90 2.33 0.67
N GLN A 44 -0.86 3.14 0.91
CA GLN A 44 0.41 2.70 1.49
C GLN A 44 0.33 2.60 3.01
N GLN A 45 -0.61 3.32 3.61
CA GLN A 45 -0.88 3.29 5.04
C GLN A 45 -2.05 2.34 5.32
N CYS A 46 -2.23 2.03 6.58
CA CYS A 46 -3.42 1.37 7.09
C CYS A 46 -4.29 2.41 7.79
N LYS A 47 -5.61 2.17 7.82
CA LYS A 47 -6.53 2.96 8.64
C LYS A 47 -6.13 2.84 10.11
N GLU A 48 -6.56 3.80 10.91
CA GLU A 48 -6.34 3.77 12.36
C GLU A 48 -6.87 2.44 12.95
N GLY A 49 -6.09 1.83 13.85
CA GLY A 49 -6.37 0.51 14.41
C GLY A 49 -5.91 -0.68 13.56
N PHE A 50 -5.34 -0.44 12.37
CA PHE A 50 -4.80 -1.49 11.50
C PHE A 50 -3.31 -1.26 11.24
N TYR A 51 -2.57 -2.35 11.05
CA TYR A 51 -1.14 -2.30 10.75
C TYR A 51 -0.77 -3.29 9.64
N ARG A 52 0.40 -3.07 9.05
CA ARG A 52 0.96 -3.94 8.02
C ARG A 52 2.21 -4.62 8.59
N PRO A 53 2.24 -5.95 8.73
CA PRO A 53 3.41 -6.65 9.25
C PRO A 53 4.58 -6.54 8.27
N ASP A 54 4.31 -6.73 6.97
CA ASP A 54 5.32 -6.68 5.92
C ASP A 54 5.30 -5.34 5.19
N LYS A 55 6.17 -4.42 5.61
CA LYS A 55 6.32 -3.09 4.98
C LYS A 55 6.85 -3.15 3.54
N ASN A 56 7.51 -4.25 3.17
CA ASN A 56 8.08 -4.43 1.82
C ASN A 56 7.01 -4.70 0.76
N LEU A 57 5.89 -5.29 1.17
CA LEU A 57 4.80 -5.63 0.28
C LEU A 57 3.66 -4.65 0.48
N ILE A 58 3.68 -3.59 -0.33
CA ILE A 58 2.59 -2.62 -0.39
C ILE A 58 1.27 -3.28 -0.83
N THR A 59 1.29 -4.51 -1.34
CA THR A 59 0.10 -5.30 -1.66
C THR A 59 -0.46 -6.09 -0.47
N THR A 60 0.31 -6.27 0.61
CA THR A 60 -0.14 -6.98 1.82
C THR A 60 -1.28 -6.24 2.47
N ASP A 61 -2.31 -6.97 2.90
CA ASP A 61 -3.49 -6.36 3.49
C ASP A 61 -3.24 -5.81 4.90
N CYS A 62 -4.06 -4.85 5.29
CA CYS A 62 -3.97 -4.22 6.60
C CYS A 62 -4.67 -5.11 7.61
N GLN A 63 -3.91 -5.69 8.53
CA GLN A 63 -4.45 -6.54 9.56
C GLN A 63 -4.94 -5.70 10.73
N PRO A 64 -6.09 -6.07 11.34
CA PRO A 64 -6.54 -5.43 12.57
C PRO A 64 -5.46 -5.64 13.61
N CYS A 65 -5.12 -4.57 14.31
CA CYS A 65 -4.19 -4.66 15.38
C CYS A 65 -4.97 -4.93 16.66
N ASP A 66 -5.11 -6.20 17.02
CA ASP A 66 -5.74 -6.62 18.29
C ASP A 66 -5.09 -5.95 19.52
N MET A 67 -3.89 -5.38 19.38
CA MET A 67 -3.12 -4.73 20.45
C MET A 67 -2.75 -3.25 20.21
N CYS A 68 -3.15 -2.59 19.11
CA CYS A 68 -2.73 -1.19 18.87
C CYS A 68 -3.56 -0.14 19.64
N GLY A 69 -4.63 -0.56 20.31
CA GLY A 69 -5.43 0.29 21.19
C GLY A 69 -4.96 0.32 22.65
N ASN A 70 -4.02 -0.55 23.02
CA ASN A 70 -3.44 -0.55 24.35
C ASN A 70 -2.09 0.14 24.29
N ASN A 71 -2.05 1.39 24.75
CA ASN A 71 -0.81 2.05 25.17
C ASN A 71 -0.03 1.03 26.03
N LEU A 72 1.00 0.40 25.47
CA LEU A 72 2.00 -0.33 26.24
C LEU A 72 3.35 0.40 26.08
N PRO A 73 4.11 0.50 27.19
CA PRO A 73 5.17 1.48 27.42
C PRO A 73 6.45 1.27 26.61
#